data_AF-A0A8H9L6R9-F1
#
_entry.id   AF-A0A8H9L6R9-F1
#
_cell.length_a   1.000
_cell.length_b   1.000
_cell.length_c   1.000
_cell.angle_alpha   90.00
_cell.angle_beta   90.00
_cell.angle_gamma   90.00
#
_symmetry.space_group_name_H-M   'P 1'
#
loop_
_entity.id
_entity.type
_entity.pdbx_description
1 polymer ?
#
loop_
_entity_poly.entity_id
_entity_poly.type
_entity_poly.pdbx_seq_one_letter_code
_entity_poly.pdbx_strand_id
1 'polypeptide(L)'
;MELALGVVLDASADAARTTELARQADAGGLDLVVLRGGPDTGLDPWTAAVWVAGVTDRIAIGTTGFGPPPEHEMPYPSVVEKARESAALLTGRRLVDGEPWATAPAGADRAALEALAADGRTVVVPVTDAEDVARLVALVGPVAGRRRTAAARALRRAGIDYDGVPASLAATAVEPGDPEYLAVSSTYLRGGAPGLVLRPETPEQVADALAFARAHTHVPLGVRSGGHGVSGRSTNDGGVVIDVGRMNRIEVLDASRRLVRIGPGATWKQVAAALDPYGWALGSGDYGGVGVGGLATAGGIGLLGRAHGLTIDRLRAVELVLADGTPVRATADEHPDLFWAVRGAGANFGVATAFEVEAYDVGEVGWAKLGLVSTDLEKSLLRFGEVATAAPRDTTVFLVTGRPQRGQSMIQLYAIVDSPDPQVVVERLQPFLDLGVLVQQEAFMARYKDIMGQAPDVGPEGHHGQGEPVSRSAFLPGITPQAAHDTAELLRSGRVFFFQLRTMGGAIADVPADETAFAHRTPAFQATAMGVDQADLDARWDRLAEHFDGLYLSFDTDLRPERLHDAFPPEVLARLRELKRRYDPDALFRDNFPIDPRTTT
;
A
#
# COMPACT_ATOMS: atom_id res chain seq x y z
N MET A 1 -20.70 -3.64 -31.23
CA MET A 1 -19.25 -3.81 -31.10
C MET A 1 -18.65 -2.42 -31.24
N GLU A 2 -17.90 -1.97 -30.24
CA GLU A 2 -17.21 -0.68 -30.34
C GLU A 2 -16.09 -0.82 -31.38
N LEU A 3 -16.07 0.04 -32.40
CA LEU A 3 -15.08 -0.04 -33.49
C LEU A 3 -13.73 0.45 -32.97
N ALA A 4 -12.72 -0.44 -32.90
CA ALA A 4 -11.36 -0.07 -32.52
C ALA A 4 -10.60 0.46 -33.76
N LEU A 5 -10.26 1.74 -33.76
CA LEU A 5 -9.62 2.42 -34.89
C LEU A 5 -8.27 2.99 -34.50
N GLY A 6 -7.34 3.00 -35.44
CA GLY A 6 -6.04 3.63 -35.31
C GLY A 6 -5.58 4.32 -36.59
N VAL A 7 -4.41 4.94 -36.51
CA VAL A 7 -3.78 5.64 -37.63
C VAL A 7 -2.44 5.01 -37.97
N VAL A 8 -2.09 5.02 -39.26
CA VAL A 8 -0.72 4.77 -39.70
C VAL A 8 -0.07 6.10 -40.04
N LEU A 9 1.03 6.42 -39.35
CA LEU A 9 1.81 7.63 -39.53
C LEU A 9 3.16 7.28 -40.16
N ASP A 10 3.63 8.14 -41.05
CA ASP A 10 4.96 8.03 -41.64
C ASP A 10 6.01 8.53 -40.64
N ALA A 11 6.87 7.63 -40.15
CA ALA A 11 7.93 7.98 -39.22
C ALA A 11 9.06 8.80 -39.90
N SER A 12 9.11 8.78 -41.23
CA SER A 12 10.07 9.56 -42.03
C SER A 12 9.64 10.99 -42.30
N ALA A 13 8.40 11.34 -41.99
CA ALA A 13 7.89 12.71 -42.07
C ALA A 13 8.49 13.59 -40.95
N ASP A 14 8.17 14.89 -41.00
CA ASP A 14 8.54 15.82 -39.93
C ASP A 14 8.08 15.32 -38.56
N ALA A 15 9.03 15.16 -37.64
CA ALA A 15 8.82 14.69 -36.27
C ALA A 15 7.73 15.48 -35.53
N ALA A 16 7.68 16.80 -35.73
CA ALA A 16 6.70 17.67 -35.12
C ALA A 16 5.28 17.36 -35.64
N ARG A 17 5.17 17.07 -36.94
CA ARG A 17 3.89 16.66 -37.55
C ARG A 17 3.45 15.29 -37.06
N THR A 18 4.34 14.31 -37.01
CA THR A 18 4.02 12.95 -36.55
C THR A 18 3.55 12.94 -35.10
N THR A 19 4.23 13.65 -34.22
CA THR A 19 3.85 13.78 -32.82
C THR A 19 2.52 14.54 -32.64
N GLU A 20 2.28 15.59 -33.44
CA GLU A 20 1.01 16.32 -33.40
C GLU A 20 -0.19 15.46 -33.84
N LEU A 21 -0.06 14.71 -34.94
CA LEU A 21 -1.12 13.82 -35.40
C LEU A 21 -1.38 12.68 -34.41
N ALA A 22 -0.32 12.13 -33.82
CA ALA A 22 -0.46 11.12 -32.76
C ALA A 22 -1.18 11.69 -31.53
N ARG A 23 -0.86 12.92 -31.11
CA ARG A 23 -1.55 13.62 -30.02
C ARG A 23 -3.03 13.87 -30.32
N GLN A 24 -3.37 14.22 -31.56
CA GLN A 24 -4.78 14.38 -31.97
C GLN A 24 -5.52 13.06 -32.00
N ALA A 25 -4.90 11.98 -32.49
CA ALA A 25 -5.46 10.64 -32.45
C ALA A 25 -5.72 10.18 -30.99
N ASP A 26 -4.73 10.41 -30.13
CA ASP A 26 -4.77 10.12 -28.70
C ASP A 26 -5.79 10.98 -27.95
N ALA A 27 -5.96 12.25 -28.28
CA ALA A 27 -7.02 13.08 -27.69
C ALA A 27 -8.40 12.67 -28.20
N GLY A 28 -8.49 12.31 -29.48
CA GLY A 28 -9.76 12.10 -30.18
C GLY A 28 -10.42 10.75 -29.95
N GLY A 29 -9.71 9.72 -29.51
CA GLY A 29 -10.36 8.43 -29.23
C GLY A 29 -9.56 7.21 -29.60
N LEU A 30 -8.60 7.34 -30.49
CA LEU A 30 -8.11 6.21 -31.27
C LEU A 30 -7.31 5.23 -30.40
N ASP A 31 -7.34 3.95 -30.79
CA ASP A 31 -6.78 2.84 -30.02
C ASP A 31 -5.29 2.61 -30.31
N LEU A 32 -4.80 3.01 -31.49
CA LEU A 32 -3.46 2.66 -31.96
C LEU A 32 -2.88 3.71 -32.92
N VAL A 33 -1.60 4.04 -32.75
CA VAL A 33 -0.74 4.71 -33.73
C VAL A 33 0.28 3.69 -34.22
N VAL A 34 0.35 3.47 -35.53
CA VAL A 34 1.36 2.63 -36.17
C VAL A 34 2.36 3.52 -36.89
N LEU A 35 3.62 3.42 -36.52
CA LEU A 35 4.72 4.15 -37.15
C LEU A 35 5.35 3.30 -38.23
N ARG A 36 5.35 3.81 -39.46
CA ARG A 36 5.96 3.14 -40.60
C ARG A 36 7.32 3.74 -40.93
N GLY A 37 8.36 2.91 -40.98
CA GLY A 37 9.69 3.28 -41.44
C GLY A 37 9.94 2.89 -42.91
N GLY A 38 10.80 3.64 -43.60
CA GLY A 38 11.34 3.31 -44.91
C GLY A 38 12.84 3.00 -44.85
N PRO A 39 13.41 2.27 -45.84
CA PRO A 39 14.83 1.88 -45.84
C PRO A 39 15.83 3.06 -45.94
N ASP A 40 15.38 4.27 -46.30
CA ASP A 40 16.24 5.43 -46.60
C ASP A 40 16.00 6.67 -45.71
N THR A 41 15.45 6.51 -44.50
CA THR A 41 14.87 7.63 -43.75
C THR A 41 15.52 7.82 -42.37
N GLY A 42 16.03 9.03 -42.10
CA GLY A 42 16.99 9.33 -41.01
C GLY A 42 16.52 9.27 -39.55
N LEU A 43 15.29 8.81 -39.26
CA LEU A 43 14.81 8.52 -37.90
C LEU A 43 14.20 7.12 -37.90
N ASP A 44 14.68 6.27 -37.00
CA ASP A 44 14.16 4.91 -36.88
C ASP A 44 12.78 4.90 -36.18
N PRO A 45 11.90 3.91 -36.48
CA PRO A 45 10.57 3.82 -35.88
C PRO A 45 10.56 3.70 -34.34
N TRP A 46 11.61 3.17 -33.72
CA TRP A 46 11.70 3.08 -32.26
C TRP A 46 11.95 4.45 -31.63
N THR A 47 12.82 5.26 -32.24
CA THR A 47 13.00 6.67 -31.84
C THR A 47 11.71 7.46 -31.99
N ALA A 48 11.00 7.31 -33.12
CA ALA A 48 9.70 7.94 -33.31
C ALA A 48 8.66 7.44 -32.29
N ALA A 49 8.67 6.15 -31.95
CA ALA A 49 7.78 5.57 -30.94
C ALA A 49 8.01 6.17 -29.54
N VAL A 50 9.27 6.42 -29.16
CA VAL A 50 9.61 7.08 -27.89
C VAL A 50 9.12 8.53 -27.89
N TRP A 51 9.24 9.26 -29.00
CA TRP A 51 8.69 10.63 -29.10
C TRP A 51 7.17 10.66 -29.03
N VAL A 52 6.49 9.77 -29.76
CA VAL A 52 5.03 9.62 -29.68
C VAL A 52 4.62 9.27 -28.25
N ALA A 53 5.32 8.34 -27.60
CA ALA A 53 5.05 7.99 -26.20
C ALA A 53 5.22 9.18 -25.25
N GLY A 54 6.19 10.06 -25.50
CA GLY A 54 6.42 11.26 -24.69
C GLY A 54 5.36 12.35 -24.82
N VAL A 55 4.53 12.32 -25.88
CA VAL A 55 3.49 13.34 -26.13
C VAL A 55 2.05 12.79 -26.10
N THR A 56 1.90 11.50 -25.84
CA THR A 56 0.60 10.81 -25.77
C THR A 56 0.47 10.10 -24.43
N ASP A 57 -0.76 9.93 -23.95
CA ASP A 57 -1.05 9.42 -22.63
C ASP A 57 -1.60 8.00 -22.64
N ARG A 58 -2.42 7.63 -23.64
CA ARG A 58 -3.17 6.36 -23.63
C ARG A 58 -3.00 5.50 -24.88
N ILE A 59 -2.81 6.10 -26.05
CA ILE A 59 -2.84 5.37 -27.32
C ILE A 59 -1.72 4.33 -27.37
N ALA A 60 -2.04 3.13 -27.89
CA ALA A 60 -1.04 2.10 -28.13
C ALA A 60 -0.13 2.53 -29.30
N ILE A 61 1.12 2.10 -29.28
CA ILE A 61 2.13 2.50 -30.27
C ILE A 61 2.70 1.23 -30.90
N GLY A 62 2.37 1.03 -32.17
CA GLY A 62 2.92 -0.03 -33.00
C GLY A 62 3.97 0.51 -33.95
N THR A 63 4.85 -0.38 -34.42
CA THR A 63 5.81 -0.07 -35.48
C THR A 63 5.71 -1.12 -36.58
N THR A 64 5.68 -0.73 -37.85
CA THR A 64 5.79 -1.67 -38.99
C THR A 64 7.21 -1.67 -39.54
N GLY A 65 7.73 -2.84 -39.93
CA GLY A 65 8.85 -2.92 -40.87
C GLY A 65 10.22 -3.29 -40.31
N PHE A 66 10.37 -3.63 -39.03
CA PHE A 66 11.54 -4.37 -38.53
C PHE A 66 11.10 -5.16 -37.28
N GLY A 67 10.87 -6.47 -37.44
CA GLY A 67 10.88 -7.39 -36.30
C GLY A 67 12.30 -7.49 -35.72
N PRO A 68 12.50 -8.20 -34.59
CA PRO A 68 13.86 -8.46 -34.12
C PRO A 68 14.70 -9.05 -35.27
N PRO A 69 15.99 -8.68 -35.40
CA PRO A 69 16.87 -9.36 -36.34
C PRO A 69 16.75 -10.88 -36.09
N PRO A 70 16.81 -11.71 -37.14
CA PRO A 70 16.71 -13.15 -36.98
C PRO A 70 17.66 -13.66 -35.87
N GLU A 71 17.27 -14.67 -35.07
CA GLU A 71 18.00 -15.09 -33.85
C GLU A 71 19.52 -15.27 -34.05
N HIS A 72 19.94 -15.66 -35.25
CA HIS A 72 21.34 -15.87 -35.65
C HIS A 72 22.16 -14.58 -35.88
N GLU A 73 21.52 -13.41 -35.87
CA GLU A 73 22.15 -12.08 -35.99
C GLU A 73 22.11 -11.29 -34.67
N MET A 74 21.57 -11.86 -33.60
CA MET A 74 21.41 -11.22 -32.30
C MET A 74 22.51 -11.69 -31.32
N PRO A 75 23.58 -10.91 -31.07
CA PRO A 75 24.68 -11.38 -30.24
C PRO A 75 24.30 -11.54 -28.75
N TYR A 76 23.21 -10.90 -28.28
CA TYR A 76 22.75 -10.96 -26.88
C TYR A 76 21.22 -10.83 -26.73
N PRO A 77 20.44 -11.92 -26.89
CA PRO A 77 18.98 -11.89 -26.76
C PRO A 77 18.46 -11.29 -25.44
N SER A 78 19.19 -11.50 -24.34
CA SER A 78 18.84 -10.94 -23.02
C SER A 78 18.95 -9.41 -22.93
N VAL A 79 19.84 -8.79 -23.70
CA VAL A 79 20.00 -7.33 -23.75
C VAL A 79 18.82 -6.70 -24.50
N VAL A 80 18.40 -7.33 -25.60
CA VAL A 80 17.25 -6.88 -26.39
C VAL A 80 15.96 -7.02 -25.58
N GLU A 81 15.74 -8.16 -24.92
CA GLU A 81 14.59 -8.33 -24.04
C GLU A 81 14.58 -7.32 -22.90
N LYS A 82 15.73 -7.04 -22.28
CA LYS A 82 15.82 -6.01 -21.23
C LYS A 82 15.60 -4.59 -21.75
N ALA A 83 16.06 -4.29 -22.97
CA ALA A 83 15.78 -3.03 -23.64
C ALA A 83 14.29 -2.89 -23.98
N ARG A 84 13.64 -3.96 -24.45
CA ARG A 84 12.19 -4.00 -24.69
C ARG A 84 11.41 -3.83 -23.41
N GLU A 85 11.81 -4.49 -22.33
CA GLU A 85 11.22 -4.33 -21.00
C GLU A 85 11.38 -2.88 -20.49
N SER A 86 12.56 -2.28 -20.67
CA SER A 86 12.83 -0.89 -20.31
C SER A 86 11.98 0.09 -21.14
N ALA A 87 11.87 -0.12 -22.45
CA ALA A 87 11.04 0.69 -23.34
C ALA A 87 9.55 0.49 -23.02
N ALA A 88 9.12 -0.73 -22.72
CA ALA A 88 7.76 -1.00 -22.26
C ALA A 88 7.49 -0.24 -20.96
N LEU A 89 8.40 -0.22 -19.98
CA LEU A 89 8.24 0.57 -18.76
C LEU A 89 8.14 2.07 -19.06
N LEU A 90 9.07 2.62 -19.86
CA LEU A 90 9.09 4.04 -20.23
C LEU A 90 7.84 4.51 -20.97
N THR A 91 7.23 3.61 -21.74
CA THR A 91 6.01 3.90 -22.50
C THR A 91 4.73 3.56 -21.73
N GLY A 92 4.79 3.13 -20.46
CA GLY A 92 3.60 2.69 -19.72
C GLY A 92 2.98 1.41 -20.28
N ARG A 93 3.82 0.56 -20.88
CA ARG A 93 3.51 -0.69 -21.59
C ARG A 93 2.57 -0.51 -22.78
N ARG A 94 2.65 0.64 -23.45
CA ARG A 94 1.84 0.98 -24.63
C ARG A 94 2.41 0.49 -25.96
N LEU A 95 3.62 -0.07 -25.97
CA LEU A 95 4.23 -0.63 -27.17
C LEU A 95 3.58 -1.97 -27.56
N VAL A 96 3.18 -2.10 -28.81
CA VAL A 96 2.59 -3.34 -29.38
C VAL A 96 3.42 -3.84 -30.55
N ASP A 97 3.68 -5.15 -30.55
CA ASP A 97 4.54 -5.84 -31.51
C ASP A 97 3.77 -6.97 -32.23
N GLY A 98 4.29 -7.44 -33.36
CA GLY A 98 3.73 -8.57 -34.12
C GLY A 98 2.53 -8.22 -35.01
N GLU A 99 2.34 -6.94 -35.32
CA GLU A 99 1.26 -6.42 -36.16
C GLU A 99 -0.16 -6.96 -35.82
N PRO A 100 -0.63 -6.85 -34.56
CA PRO A 100 -1.96 -7.34 -34.15
C PRO A 100 -3.15 -6.50 -34.68
N TRP A 101 -2.95 -5.77 -35.79
CA TRP A 101 -3.94 -4.88 -36.41
C TRP A 101 -4.25 -5.30 -37.86
N ALA A 102 -5.33 -4.73 -38.42
CA ALA A 102 -5.64 -4.82 -39.83
C ALA A 102 -5.48 -3.45 -40.49
N THR A 103 -4.87 -3.39 -41.67
CA THR A 103 -4.65 -2.12 -42.38
C THR A 103 -5.74 -1.91 -43.43
N ALA A 104 -6.47 -0.81 -43.30
CA ALA A 104 -7.45 -0.37 -44.29
C ALA A 104 -6.83 0.65 -45.27
N PRO A 105 -7.34 0.76 -46.51
CA PRO A 105 -6.91 1.82 -47.42
C PRO A 105 -7.32 3.21 -46.89
N ALA A 106 -6.56 4.23 -47.27
CA ALA A 106 -6.90 5.62 -46.97
C ALA A 106 -8.31 5.95 -47.51
N GLY A 107 -9.10 6.71 -46.74
CA GLY A 107 -10.46 7.09 -47.11
C GLY A 107 -11.51 5.99 -46.99
N ALA A 108 -11.19 4.80 -46.44
CA ALA A 108 -12.17 3.74 -46.20
C ALA A 108 -13.40 4.24 -45.42
N ASP A 109 -14.59 3.81 -45.86
CA ASP A 109 -15.86 4.11 -45.22
C ASP A 109 -16.13 3.22 -44.00
N ARG A 110 -17.17 3.55 -43.23
CA ARG A 110 -17.50 2.84 -41.99
C ARG A 110 -17.75 1.34 -42.22
N ALA A 111 -18.43 0.96 -43.31
CA ALA A 111 -18.75 -0.43 -43.58
C ALA A 111 -17.49 -1.27 -43.89
N ALA A 112 -16.55 -0.70 -44.65
CA ALA A 112 -15.27 -1.35 -44.92
C ALA A 112 -14.43 -1.51 -43.65
N LEU A 113 -14.42 -0.50 -42.78
CA LEU A 113 -13.72 -0.55 -41.49
C LEU A 113 -14.35 -1.60 -40.56
N GLU A 114 -15.69 -1.65 -40.46
CA GLU A 114 -16.40 -2.65 -39.65
C GLU A 114 -16.17 -4.09 -40.15
N ALA A 115 -16.08 -4.29 -41.48
CA ALA A 115 -15.76 -5.58 -42.06
C ALA A 115 -14.34 -6.05 -41.71
N LEU A 116 -13.35 -5.14 -41.74
CA LEU A 116 -11.97 -5.45 -41.35
C LEU A 116 -11.82 -5.67 -39.84
N ALA A 117 -12.65 -5.03 -39.03
CA ALA A 117 -12.68 -5.19 -37.58
C ALA A 117 -13.44 -6.46 -37.12
N ALA A 118 -14.01 -7.25 -38.03
CA ALA A 118 -14.90 -8.36 -37.69
C ALA A 118 -14.24 -9.47 -36.85
N ASP A 119 -12.92 -9.60 -36.92
CA ASP A 119 -12.14 -10.54 -36.11
C ASP A 119 -11.63 -9.94 -34.78
N GLY A 120 -12.06 -8.72 -34.44
CA GLY A 120 -11.73 -8.03 -33.20
C GLY A 120 -10.41 -7.27 -33.21
N ARG A 121 -9.66 -7.27 -34.32
CA ARG A 121 -8.44 -6.47 -34.44
C ARG A 121 -8.74 -4.98 -34.57
N THR A 122 -7.82 -4.15 -34.06
CA THR A 122 -7.82 -2.71 -34.33
C THR A 122 -7.57 -2.48 -35.82
N VAL A 123 -8.39 -1.65 -36.46
CA VAL A 123 -8.21 -1.28 -37.87
C VAL A 123 -7.46 0.04 -37.97
N VAL A 124 -6.30 0.03 -38.62
CA VAL A 124 -5.45 1.21 -38.80
C VAL A 124 -5.58 1.76 -40.21
N VAL A 125 -5.68 3.08 -40.32
CA VAL A 125 -5.85 3.78 -41.60
C VAL A 125 -4.67 4.74 -41.80
N PRO A 126 -3.97 4.71 -42.95
CA PRO A 126 -2.98 5.73 -43.27
C PRO A 126 -3.59 7.12 -43.29
N VAL A 127 -2.95 8.05 -42.58
CA VAL A 127 -3.37 9.46 -42.52
C VAL A 127 -2.20 10.36 -42.85
N THR A 128 -2.50 11.52 -43.44
CA THR A 128 -1.48 12.51 -43.78
C THR A 128 -1.63 13.80 -43.01
N ASP A 129 -2.85 14.18 -42.62
CA ASP A 129 -3.12 15.44 -41.93
C ASP A 129 -4.17 15.31 -40.81
N ALA A 130 -4.49 16.45 -40.17
CA ALA A 130 -5.41 16.53 -39.06
C ALA A 130 -6.87 16.23 -39.47
N GLU A 131 -7.24 16.48 -40.73
CA GLU A 131 -8.60 16.25 -41.22
C GLU A 131 -8.87 14.74 -41.34
N ASP A 132 -7.87 13.99 -41.81
CA ASP A 132 -7.92 12.53 -41.83
C ASP A 132 -8.13 11.94 -40.42
N VAL A 133 -7.40 12.46 -39.43
CA VAL A 133 -7.52 12.03 -38.02
C VAL A 133 -8.90 12.37 -37.47
N ALA A 134 -9.37 13.61 -37.67
CA ALA A 134 -10.67 14.08 -37.22
C ALA A 134 -11.83 13.25 -37.80
N ARG A 135 -11.73 12.85 -39.08
CA ARG A 135 -12.69 11.96 -39.74
C ARG A 135 -12.80 10.61 -39.03
N LEU A 136 -11.66 10.00 -38.67
CA LEU A 136 -11.66 8.72 -37.94
C LEU A 136 -12.19 8.88 -36.52
N VAL A 137 -11.83 9.96 -35.84
CA VAL A 137 -12.34 10.32 -34.51
C VAL A 137 -13.87 10.44 -34.52
N ALA A 138 -14.46 11.09 -35.53
CA ALA A 138 -15.90 11.22 -35.66
C ALA A 138 -16.62 9.86 -35.81
N LEU A 139 -15.96 8.85 -36.38
CA LEU A 139 -16.54 7.51 -36.56
C LEU A 139 -16.63 6.72 -35.25
N VAL A 140 -15.76 7.01 -34.28
CA VAL A 140 -15.74 6.32 -32.99
C VAL A 140 -16.65 6.96 -31.94
N GLY A 141 -17.08 8.20 -32.17
CA GLY A 141 -18.09 8.89 -31.37
C GLY A 141 -17.59 9.39 -30.00
N PRO A 142 -18.41 10.19 -29.29
CA PRO A 142 -18.08 10.67 -27.95
C PRO A 142 -18.16 9.52 -26.93
N VAL A 143 -17.18 9.45 -26.03
CA VAL A 143 -17.15 8.48 -24.94
C VAL A 143 -17.35 9.20 -23.60
N ALA A 144 -18.20 8.65 -22.74
CA ALA A 144 -18.32 9.12 -21.37
C ALA A 144 -17.13 8.60 -20.55
N GLY A 145 -16.27 9.50 -20.04
CA GLY A 145 -15.10 9.15 -19.23
C GLY A 145 -13.82 8.84 -20.02
N ARG A 146 -12.85 8.17 -19.37
CA ARG A 146 -11.55 7.83 -19.96
C ARG A 146 -11.70 6.65 -20.93
N ARG A 147 -11.55 6.90 -22.23
CA ARG A 147 -11.59 5.83 -23.24
C ARG A 147 -10.29 5.01 -23.24
N ARG A 148 -10.40 3.74 -22.86
CA ARG A 148 -9.28 2.78 -22.86
C ARG A 148 -9.06 2.19 -24.25
N THR A 149 -7.87 1.66 -24.52
CA THR A 149 -7.57 0.99 -25.79
C THR A 149 -8.14 -0.43 -25.79
N ALA A 150 -8.31 -1.04 -26.96
CA ALA A 150 -8.71 -2.44 -27.09
C ALA A 150 -7.77 -3.39 -26.32
N ALA A 151 -6.46 -3.12 -26.34
CA ALA A 151 -5.47 -3.88 -25.59
C ALA A 151 -5.67 -3.78 -24.07
N ALA A 152 -5.94 -2.58 -23.53
CA ALA A 152 -6.25 -2.42 -22.12
C ALA A 152 -7.59 -3.09 -21.75
N ARG A 153 -8.64 -2.92 -22.57
CA ARG A 153 -9.92 -3.61 -22.36
C ARG A 153 -9.80 -5.13 -22.37
N ALA A 154 -8.87 -5.69 -23.15
CA ALA A 154 -8.62 -7.14 -23.18
C ALA A 154 -8.03 -7.69 -21.87
N LEU A 155 -7.48 -6.83 -21.00
CA LEU A 155 -6.97 -7.20 -19.68
C LEU A 155 -8.05 -7.15 -18.58
N ARG A 156 -9.26 -6.68 -18.89
CA ARG A 156 -10.42 -6.69 -17.98
C ARG A 156 -10.71 -8.11 -17.50
N ARG A 157 -11.13 -8.23 -16.23
CA ARG A 157 -11.45 -9.51 -15.58
C ARG A 157 -12.94 -9.81 -15.66
N ALA A 158 -13.28 -11.08 -15.85
CA ALA A 158 -14.67 -11.50 -15.78
C ALA A 158 -15.24 -11.26 -14.37
N GLY A 159 -16.52 -10.91 -14.28
CA GLY A 159 -17.19 -10.63 -13.00
C GLY A 159 -17.08 -9.18 -12.51
N ILE A 160 -16.50 -8.27 -13.28
CA ILE A 160 -16.51 -6.83 -12.97
C ILE A 160 -17.24 -6.08 -14.09
N ASP A 161 -18.24 -5.28 -13.74
CA ASP A 161 -18.94 -4.38 -14.65
C ASP A 161 -18.15 -3.07 -14.83
N TYR A 162 -17.11 -3.11 -15.68
CA TYR A 162 -16.27 -1.95 -15.94
C TYR A 162 -17.01 -0.76 -16.57
N ASP A 163 -18.06 -1.03 -17.34
CA ASP A 163 -18.82 0.02 -18.02
C ASP A 163 -19.89 0.62 -17.08
N GLY A 164 -20.21 -0.08 -15.99
CA GLY A 164 -21.03 0.40 -14.86
C GLY A 164 -20.26 1.15 -13.78
N VAL A 165 -18.98 1.46 -13.96
CA VAL A 165 -18.22 2.30 -13.01
C VAL A 165 -18.93 3.66 -12.84
N PRO A 166 -19.19 4.10 -11.59
CA PRO A 166 -19.90 5.36 -11.35
C PRO A 166 -19.23 6.54 -12.04
N ALA A 167 -20.03 7.44 -12.63
CA ALA A 167 -19.52 8.60 -13.35
C ALA A 167 -18.62 9.51 -12.48
N SER A 168 -18.89 9.57 -11.18
CA SER A 168 -18.10 10.30 -10.17
C SER A 168 -16.67 9.73 -9.99
N LEU A 169 -16.45 8.45 -10.35
CA LEU A 169 -15.17 7.73 -10.21
C LEU A 169 -14.51 7.43 -11.55
N ALA A 170 -15.21 7.57 -12.68
CA ALA A 170 -14.72 7.18 -14.00
C ALA A 170 -13.36 7.80 -14.39
N ALA A 171 -13.08 9.02 -13.92
CA ALA A 171 -11.82 9.71 -14.18
C ALA A 171 -10.64 9.20 -13.33
N THR A 172 -10.90 8.63 -12.15
CA THR A 172 -9.88 8.18 -11.20
C THR A 172 -9.83 6.65 -11.04
N ALA A 173 -10.75 5.93 -11.69
CA ALA A 173 -10.71 4.48 -11.80
C ALA A 173 -9.51 4.03 -12.63
N VAL A 174 -8.80 3.02 -12.14
CA VAL A 174 -7.62 2.44 -12.78
C VAL A 174 -7.91 0.97 -13.09
N GLU A 175 -7.81 0.61 -14.36
CA GLU A 175 -7.98 -0.75 -14.87
C GLU A 175 -6.63 -1.38 -15.24
N PRO A 176 -6.55 -2.72 -15.32
CA PRO A 176 -5.42 -3.39 -15.95
C PRO A 176 -5.11 -2.82 -17.34
N GLY A 177 -3.85 -2.43 -17.55
CA GLY A 177 -3.38 -1.80 -18.79
C GLY A 177 -3.36 -0.27 -18.77
N ASP A 178 -3.96 0.38 -17.75
CA ASP A 178 -3.76 1.81 -17.53
C ASP A 178 -2.30 2.07 -17.07
N PRO A 179 -1.66 3.17 -17.49
CA PRO A 179 -0.29 3.50 -17.07
C PRO A 179 -0.09 3.55 -15.55
N GLU A 180 -1.11 4.00 -14.81
CA GLU A 180 -1.08 4.11 -13.34
C GLU A 180 -1.26 2.76 -12.62
N TYR A 181 -1.60 1.68 -13.34
CA TYR A 181 -1.97 0.40 -12.73
C TYR A 181 -0.86 -0.19 -11.86
N LEU A 182 0.40 -0.07 -12.28
CA LEU A 182 1.56 -0.57 -11.50
C LEU A 182 1.67 0.11 -10.14
N ALA A 183 1.29 1.39 -10.04
CA ALA A 183 1.36 2.13 -8.78
C ALA A 183 0.35 1.67 -7.72
N VAL A 184 -0.70 0.97 -8.16
CA VAL A 184 -1.81 0.53 -7.31
C VAL A 184 -1.98 -0.99 -7.26
N SER A 185 -1.25 -1.75 -8.07
CA SER A 185 -1.35 -3.22 -8.12
C SER A 185 -0.67 -3.90 -6.93
N SER A 186 0.40 -3.30 -6.39
CA SER A 186 1.21 -3.90 -5.34
C SER A 186 1.17 -3.09 -4.04
N THR A 187 1.46 -3.77 -2.93
CA THR A 187 1.69 -3.24 -1.58
C THR A 187 3.18 -3.18 -1.28
N TYR A 188 3.54 -2.63 -0.12
CA TYR A 188 4.93 -2.50 0.32
C TYR A 188 5.70 -3.82 0.25
N LEU A 189 5.10 -4.94 0.68
CA LEU A 189 5.77 -6.25 0.70
C LEU A 189 5.23 -7.25 -0.33
N ARG A 190 3.99 -7.11 -0.81
CA ARG A 190 3.30 -8.10 -1.64
C ARG A 190 2.81 -7.53 -2.95
N GLY A 191 2.94 -8.31 -4.02
CA GLY A 191 2.32 -8.03 -5.30
C GLY A 191 0.81 -8.22 -5.25
N GLY A 192 0.14 -7.78 -6.31
CA GLY A 192 -1.29 -8.00 -6.51
C GLY A 192 -1.65 -7.76 -7.97
N ALA A 193 -2.86 -8.16 -8.33
CA ALA A 193 -3.39 -8.00 -9.68
C ALA A 193 -4.89 -7.63 -9.60
N PRO A 194 -5.25 -6.50 -8.95
CA PRO A 194 -6.64 -6.10 -8.79
C PRO A 194 -7.33 -5.95 -10.15
N GLY A 195 -8.56 -6.44 -10.26
CA GLY A 195 -9.34 -6.31 -11.48
C GLY A 195 -9.75 -4.87 -11.75
N LEU A 196 -9.96 -4.06 -10.70
CA LEU A 196 -10.32 -2.64 -10.80
C LEU A 196 -9.88 -1.91 -9.53
N VAL A 197 -9.30 -0.72 -9.67
CA VAL A 197 -9.00 0.17 -8.53
C VAL A 197 -9.81 1.45 -8.64
N LEU A 198 -10.68 1.71 -7.68
CA LEU A 198 -11.46 2.94 -7.55
C LEU A 198 -10.75 3.89 -6.59
N ARG A 199 -10.46 5.12 -7.03
CA ARG A 199 -9.67 6.08 -6.25
C ARG A 199 -10.50 7.32 -5.87
N PRO A 200 -11.39 7.21 -4.87
CA PRO A 200 -12.22 8.32 -4.43
C PRO A 200 -11.38 9.45 -3.83
N GLU A 201 -11.90 10.68 -3.96
CA GLU A 201 -11.34 11.91 -3.40
C GLU A 201 -12.27 12.54 -2.34
N THR A 202 -13.53 12.07 -2.27
CA THR A 202 -14.59 12.57 -1.40
C THR A 202 -15.36 11.42 -0.73
N PRO A 203 -16.01 11.65 0.43
CA PRO A 203 -16.89 10.66 1.05
C PRO A 203 -18.01 10.18 0.13
N GLU A 204 -18.58 11.05 -0.71
CA GLU A 204 -19.63 10.70 -1.66
C GLU A 204 -19.14 9.71 -2.71
N GLN A 205 -17.92 9.92 -3.23
CA GLN A 205 -17.28 8.96 -4.13
C GLN A 205 -16.93 7.63 -3.44
N VAL A 206 -16.63 7.64 -2.14
CA VAL A 206 -16.48 6.40 -1.37
C VAL A 206 -17.81 5.65 -1.30
N ALA A 207 -18.92 6.35 -1.08
CA ALA A 207 -20.25 5.74 -1.09
C ALA A 207 -20.60 5.12 -2.46
N ASP A 208 -20.28 5.83 -3.56
CA ASP A 208 -20.44 5.30 -4.92
C ASP A 208 -19.56 4.06 -5.16
N ALA A 209 -18.31 4.07 -4.68
CA ALA A 209 -17.40 2.94 -4.79
C ALA A 209 -17.90 1.72 -4.00
N LEU A 210 -18.47 1.93 -2.82
CA LEU A 210 -19.08 0.87 -2.01
C LEU A 210 -20.36 0.33 -2.65
N ALA A 211 -21.19 1.20 -3.23
CA ALA A 211 -22.35 0.78 -3.99
C ALA A 211 -21.96 -0.11 -5.19
N PHE A 212 -20.90 0.27 -5.91
CA PHE A 212 -20.33 -0.57 -6.94
C PHE A 212 -19.82 -1.91 -6.39
N ALA A 213 -19.05 -1.90 -5.29
CA ALA A 213 -18.53 -3.12 -4.67
C ALA A 213 -19.65 -4.08 -4.19
N ARG A 214 -20.75 -3.55 -3.65
CA ARG A 214 -21.93 -4.35 -3.26
C ARG A 214 -22.60 -5.06 -4.43
N ALA A 215 -22.57 -4.48 -5.63
CA ALA A 215 -23.05 -5.15 -6.83
C ALA A 215 -22.11 -6.29 -7.29
N HIS A 216 -20.89 -6.36 -6.73
CA HIS A 216 -19.82 -7.26 -7.11
C HIS A 216 -19.30 -8.12 -5.94
N THR A 217 -20.16 -8.50 -4.99
CA THR A 217 -19.78 -9.30 -3.81
C THR A 217 -19.25 -10.71 -4.13
N HIS A 218 -19.23 -11.11 -5.39
CA HIS A 218 -18.63 -12.38 -5.84
C HIS A 218 -17.12 -12.25 -6.14
N VAL A 219 -16.57 -11.04 -6.21
CA VAL A 219 -15.12 -10.80 -6.29
C VAL A 219 -14.58 -10.22 -4.96
N PRO A 220 -13.27 -10.32 -4.69
CA PRO A 220 -12.68 -9.74 -3.47
C PRO A 220 -12.75 -8.21 -3.43
N LEU A 221 -12.86 -7.64 -2.22
CA LEU A 221 -12.83 -6.20 -1.97
C LEU A 221 -11.66 -5.79 -1.06
N GLY A 222 -10.67 -5.10 -1.61
CA GLY A 222 -9.58 -4.49 -0.84
C GLY A 222 -9.87 -3.03 -0.47
N VAL A 223 -9.47 -2.60 0.72
CA VAL A 223 -9.43 -1.17 1.10
C VAL A 223 -7.97 -0.76 1.28
N ARG A 224 -7.54 0.27 0.55
CA ARG A 224 -6.15 0.70 0.45
C ARG A 224 -5.99 2.14 0.92
N SER A 225 -5.05 2.34 1.83
CA SER A 225 -4.47 3.64 2.20
C SER A 225 -3.04 3.69 1.65
N GLY A 226 -2.01 3.74 2.48
CA GLY A 226 -0.60 3.72 2.05
C GLY A 226 -0.08 2.37 1.55
N GLY A 227 -0.92 1.32 1.48
CA GLY A 227 -0.54 -0.01 0.96
C GLY A 227 0.57 -0.73 1.75
N HIS A 228 0.67 -0.49 3.06
CA HIS A 228 1.82 -0.94 3.89
C HIS A 228 1.55 -2.20 4.74
N GLY A 229 0.33 -2.73 4.73
CA GLY A 229 -0.04 -3.90 5.54
C GLY A 229 0.71 -5.15 5.06
N VAL A 230 1.46 -5.81 5.97
CA VAL A 230 2.34 -6.94 5.62
C VAL A 230 1.58 -8.16 5.05
N SER A 231 0.30 -8.26 5.39
CA SER A 231 -0.61 -9.31 4.90
C SER A 231 -1.02 -9.16 3.45
N GLY A 232 -0.84 -7.99 2.84
CA GLY A 232 -1.28 -7.74 1.46
C GLY A 232 -2.80 -7.57 1.29
N ARG A 233 -3.58 -7.56 2.37
CA ARG A 233 -5.07 -7.44 2.35
C ARG A 233 -5.60 -6.10 1.79
N SER A 234 -4.73 -5.13 1.54
CA SER A 234 -5.07 -3.88 0.84
C SER A 234 -4.91 -3.97 -0.69
N THR A 235 -4.65 -5.16 -1.22
CA THR A 235 -4.72 -5.51 -2.65
C THR A 235 -5.40 -6.88 -2.78
N ASN A 236 -5.60 -7.36 -4.00
CA ASN A 236 -6.15 -8.69 -4.28
C ASN A 236 -5.76 -9.16 -5.70
N ASP A 237 -6.23 -10.34 -6.08
CA ASP A 237 -6.16 -10.85 -7.45
C ASP A 237 -7.56 -10.87 -8.06
N GLY A 238 -7.77 -10.06 -9.09
CA GLY A 238 -9.00 -10.01 -9.88
C GLY A 238 -10.21 -9.31 -9.23
N GLY A 239 -10.06 -8.73 -8.04
CA GLY A 239 -11.13 -8.05 -7.31
C GLY A 239 -11.19 -6.54 -7.51
N VAL A 240 -12.00 -5.88 -6.67
CA VAL A 240 -12.08 -4.41 -6.60
C VAL A 240 -11.22 -3.92 -5.44
N VAL A 241 -10.50 -2.82 -5.63
CA VAL A 241 -9.80 -2.11 -4.56
C VAL A 241 -10.33 -0.69 -4.47
N ILE A 242 -10.71 -0.26 -3.26
CA ILE A 242 -11.02 1.15 -2.96
C ILE A 242 -9.76 1.77 -2.36
N ASP A 243 -9.08 2.62 -3.13
CA ASP A 243 -7.85 3.31 -2.74
C ASP A 243 -8.13 4.75 -2.31
N VAL A 244 -8.12 4.99 -1.00
CA VAL A 244 -8.32 6.32 -0.40
C VAL A 244 -7.04 7.17 -0.38
N GLY A 245 -5.97 6.77 -1.07
CA GLY A 245 -4.69 7.48 -1.13
C GLY A 245 -4.79 8.93 -1.59
N ARG A 246 -5.82 9.31 -2.35
CA ARG A 246 -6.09 10.70 -2.77
C ARG A 246 -6.75 11.55 -1.68
N MET A 247 -7.28 10.95 -0.62
CA MET A 247 -7.84 11.63 0.55
C MET A 247 -6.74 11.86 1.60
N ASN A 248 -5.75 12.71 1.29
CA ASN A 248 -4.52 12.86 2.07
C ASN A 248 -4.31 14.27 2.68
N ARG A 249 -5.38 15.07 2.77
CA ARG A 249 -5.31 16.42 3.36
C ARG A 249 -5.04 16.35 4.86
N ILE A 250 -4.24 17.30 5.36
CA ILE A 250 -3.91 17.47 6.78
C ILE A 250 -4.20 18.93 7.15
N GLU A 251 -5.11 19.14 8.09
CA GLU A 251 -5.63 20.46 8.44
C GLU A 251 -5.65 20.63 9.96
N VAL A 252 -5.08 21.72 10.48
CA VAL A 252 -5.21 22.07 11.89
C VAL A 252 -6.59 22.69 12.10
N LEU A 253 -7.46 22.01 12.84
CA LEU A 253 -8.82 22.48 13.12
C LEU A 253 -8.85 23.46 14.29
N ASP A 254 -8.08 23.19 15.33
CA ASP A 254 -7.99 24.03 16.52
C ASP A 254 -6.59 23.94 17.13
N ALA A 255 -5.82 25.01 17.02
CA ALA A 255 -4.46 25.03 17.52
C ALA A 255 -4.36 25.08 19.05
N SER A 256 -5.35 25.67 19.73
CA SER A 256 -5.38 25.73 21.19
C SER A 256 -5.59 24.36 21.82
N ARG A 257 -6.32 23.49 21.11
CA ARG A 257 -6.59 22.10 21.49
C ARG A 257 -5.65 21.11 20.82
N ARG A 258 -4.77 21.56 19.91
CA ARG A 258 -3.92 20.74 19.05
C ARG A 258 -4.73 19.69 18.26
N LEU A 259 -5.93 20.06 17.84
CA LEU A 259 -6.84 19.18 17.11
C LEU A 259 -6.55 19.28 15.62
N VAL A 260 -6.28 18.14 15.00
CA VAL A 260 -5.88 18.02 13.60
C VAL A 260 -6.82 17.08 12.88
N ARG A 261 -7.28 17.47 11.69
CA ARG A 261 -7.99 16.60 10.76
C ARG A 261 -7.00 16.00 9.77
N ILE A 262 -7.02 14.68 9.63
CA ILE A 262 -6.08 13.93 8.80
C ILE A 262 -6.87 13.00 7.87
N GLY A 263 -6.61 13.11 6.57
CA GLY A 263 -7.15 12.20 5.58
C GLY A 263 -6.51 10.81 5.66
N PRO A 264 -7.29 9.73 5.43
CA PRO A 264 -6.83 8.35 5.56
C PRO A 264 -5.73 7.97 4.56
N GLY A 265 -5.63 8.69 3.44
CA GLY A 265 -4.65 8.48 2.39
C GLY A 265 -3.28 9.10 2.67
N ALA A 266 -3.16 9.94 3.70
CA ALA A 266 -1.87 10.53 4.08
C ALA A 266 -0.89 9.46 4.59
N THR A 267 0.40 9.74 4.50
CA THR A 267 1.45 8.97 5.18
C THR A 267 1.88 9.64 6.47
N TRP A 268 2.44 8.89 7.41
CA TRP A 268 2.90 9.45 8.67
C TRP A 268 4.10 10.39 8.53
N LYS A 269 4.90 10.25 7.47
CA LYS A 269 5.90 11.24 7.06
C LYS A 269 5.25 12.58 6.70
N GLN A 270 4.16 12.57 5.93
CA GLN A 270 3.42 13.79 5.58
C GLN A 270 2.79 14.43 6.82
N VAL A 271 2.20 13.62 7.71
CA VAL A 271 1.64 14.11 8.98
C VAL A 271 2.72 14.76 9.83
N ALA A 272 3.86 14.10 10.05
CA ALA A 272 4.94 14.67 10.85
C ALA A 272 5.48 15.98 10.25
N ALA A 273 5.62 16.06 8.92
CA ALA A 273 6.04 17.29 8.25
C ALA A 273 5.02 18.43 8.38
N ALA A 274 3.72 18.13 8.34
CA ALA A 274 2.65 19.13 8.47
C ALA A 274 2.52 19.68 9.90
N LEU A 275 2.87 18.88 10.91
CA LEU A 275 2.81 19.26 12.32
C LEU A 275 4.09 19.93 12.85
N ASP A 276 5.22 19.72 12.17
CA ASP A 276 6.52 20.30 12.53
C ASP A 276 6.52 21.82 12.77
N PRO A 277 5.84 22.66 11.97
CA PRO A 277 5.81 24.11 12.21
C PRO A 277 5.18 24.51 13.55
N TYR A 278 4.39 23.63 14.15
CA TYR A 278 3.72 23.86 15.44
C TYR A 278 4.50 23.25 16.62
N GLY A 279 5.60 22.54 16.37
CA GLY A 279 6.30 21.76 17.40
C GLY A 279 5.52 20.53 17.86
N TRP A 280 4.58 20.04 17.03
CA TRP A 280 3.71 18.93 17.41
C TRP A 280 4.13 17.61 16.76
N ALA A 281 3.73 16.51 17.41
CA ALA A 281 3.89 15.17 16.87
C ALA A 281 2.67 14.30 17.14
N LEU A 282 2.56 13.20 16.39
CA LEU A 282 1.61 12.12 16.61
C LEU A 282 2.35 10.80 16.53
N GLY A 283 2.13 9.91 17.50
CA GLY A 283 2.72 8.57 17.49
C GLY A 283 2.15 7.75 16.32
N SER A 284 3.01 7.12 15.52
CA SER A 284 2.60 6.58 14.22
C SER A 284 3.37 5.36 13.72
N GLY A 285 3.91 4.55 14.63
CA GLY A 285 4.89 3.53 14.28
C GLY A 285 6.34 4.02 14.35
N ASP A 286 7.19 3.39 13.55
CA ASP A 286 8.65 3.60 13.42
C ASP A 286 9.08 3.85 11.96
N TYR A 287 8.12 3.95 11.02
CA TYR A 287 8.40 4.13 9.60
C TYR A 287 7.40 5.11 8.96
N GLY A 288 7.90 6.20 8.39
CA GLY A 288 7.06 7.29 7.87
C GLY A 288 6.24 6.97 6.62
N GLY A 289 6.60 5.93 5.86
CA GLY A 289 5.87 5.53 4.64
C GLY A 289 4.52 4.83 4.89
N VAL A 290 4.21 4.50 6.15
CA VAL A 290 2.95 3.85 6.52
C VAL A 290 1.77 4.82 6.32
N GLY A 291 0.67 4.31 5.75
CA GLY A 291 -0.56 5.09 5.57
C GLY A 291 -1.34 5.27 6.87
N VAL A 292 -1.98 6.44 7.03
CA VAL A 292 -2.74 6.81 8.23
C VAL A 292 -3.91 5.86 8.47
N GLY A 293 -4.74 5.60 7.45
CA GLY A 293 -5.99 4.86 7.62
C GLY A 293 -5.84 3.48 8.26
N GLY A 294 -4.91 2.67 7.75
CA GLY A 294 -4.71 1.32 8.27
C GLY A 294 -4.14 1.31 9.69
N LEU A 295 -3.21 2.23 10.00
CA LEU A 295 -2.58 2.29 11.31
C LEU A 295 -3.53 2.88 12.37
N ALA A 296 -4.22 3.96 12.04
CA ALA A 296 -5.18 4.64 12.92
C ALA A 296 -6.46 3.84 13.17
N THR A 297 -6.67 2.68 12.53
CA THR A 297 -7.79 1.78 12.82
C THR A 297 -7.36 0.45 13.46
N ALA A 298 -6.07 0.15 13.48
CA ALA A 298 -5.54 -1.10 14.04
C ALA A 298 -4.89 -0.92 15.43
N GLY A 299 -4.57 0.31 15.82
CA GLY A 299 -3.94 0.62 17.11
C GLY A 299 -2.88 1.69 16.94
N GLY A 300 -1.77 1.32 16.29
CA GLY A 300 -0.64 2.22 16.04
C GLY A 300 0.42 2.20 17.13
N ILE A 301 1.17 1.09 17.18
CA ILE A 301 2.31 0.91 18.08
C ILE A 301 3.55 1.59 17.49
N GLY A 302 3.99 2.69 18.10
CA GLY A 302 5.12 3.48 17.62
C GLY A 302 6.09 3.94 18.70
N LEU A 303 7.12 4.65 18.26
CA LEU A 303 8.24 5.10 19.11
C LEU A 303 7.78 5.99 20.27
N LEU A 304 6.79 6.85 20.05
CA LEU A 304 6.21 7.71 21.10
C LEU A 304 5.16 7.00 21.98
N GLY A 305 4.90 5.71 21.73
CA GLY A 305 3.81 4.97 22.34
C GLY A 305 3.88 4.92 23.87
N ARG A 306 5.06 4.66 24.43
CA ARG A 306 5.23 4.59 25.89
C ARG A 306 4.99 5.93 26.59
N ALA A 307 5.39 7.03 25.98
CA ALA A 307 5.18 8.37 26.52
C ALA A 307 3.71 8.79 26.43
N HIS A 308 3.08 8.57 25.26
CA HIS A 308 1.84 9.26 24.90
C HIS A 308 0.63 8.37 24.54
N GLY A 309 0.80 7.05 24.42
CA GLY A 309 -0.24 6.09 24.09
C GLY A 309 -0.21 5.66 22.62
N LEU A 310 -1.13 4.76 22.24
CA LEU A 310 -1.31 4.35 20.85
C LEU A 310 -1.89 5.51 20.02
N THR A 311 -1.75 5.43 18.70
CA THR A 311 -2.40 6.39 17.78
C THR A 311 -3.91 6.48 18.03
N ILE A 312 -4.58 5.35 18.24
CA ILE A 312 -6.03 5.28 18.50
C ILE A 312 -6.47 5.99 19.79
N ASP A 313 -5.58 6.16 20.77
CA ASP A 313 -5.91 6.76 22.06
C ASP A 313 -6.09 8.29 21.95
N ARG A 314 -5.60 8.86 20.85
CA ARG A 314 -5.70 10.30 20.54
C ARG A 314 -6.75 10.64 19.51
N LEU A 315 -7.45 9.64 19.00
CA LEU A 315 -8.62 9.91 18.19
C LEU A 315 -9.70 10.60 19.02
N ARG A 316 -10.33 11.59 18.39
CA ARG A 316 -11.48 12.33 18.91
C ARG A 316 -12.70 12.14 18.03
N ALA A 317 -12.48 11.94 16.72
CA ALA A 317 -13.51 11.52 15.78
C ALA A 317 -12.93 10.68 14.66
N VAL A 318 -13.77 9.84 14.07
CA VAL A 318 -13.55 9.18 12.78
C VAL A 318 -14.75 9.45 11.91
N GLU A 319 -14.53 9.99 10.71
CA GLU A 319 -15.54 9.98 9.65
C GLU A 319 -15.31 8.76 8.79
N LEU A 320 -16.40 8.05 8.46
CA LEU A 320 -16.34 6.86 7.63
C LEU A 320 -17.62 6.71 6.82
N VAL A 321 -17.54 5.93 5.75
CA VAL A 321 -18.69 5.48 4.97
C VAL A 321 -18.93 4.00 5.26
N LEU A 322 -20.14 3.68 5.72
CA LEU A 322 -20.57 2.33 6.07
C LEU A 322 -20.82 1.48 4.82
N ALA A 323 -21.01 0.17 5.00
CA ALA A 323 -21.19 -0.79 3.90
C ALA A 323 -22.38 -0.43 2.97
N ASP A 324 -23.45 0.13 3.53
CA ASP A 324 -24.64 0.58 2.81
C ASP A 324 -24.43 1.90 2.03
N GLY A 325 -23.30 2.58 2.24
CA GLY A 325 -22.97 3.88 1.65
C GLY A 325 -23.29 5.08 2.54
N THR A 326 -23.80 4.87 3.77
CA THR A 326 -24.14 5.96 4.70
C THR A 326 -22.85 6.59 5.26
N PRO A 327 -22.61 7.90 5.08
CA PRO A 327 -21.54 8.61 5.77
C PRO A 327 -21.93 8.83 7.24
N VAL A 328 -21.00 8.51 8.15
CA VAL A 328 -21.18 8.67 9.59
C VAL A 328 -19.96 9.31 10.22
N ARG A 329 -20.18 10.06 11.29
CA ARG A 329 -19.14 10.58 12.17
C ARG A 329 -19.24 9.87 13.52
N ALA A 330 -18.18 9.16 13.89
CA ALA A 330 -18.11 8.41 15.13
C ALA A 330 -17.20 9.13 16.13
N THR A 331 -17.72 9.41 17.33
CA THR A 331 -17.04 10.03 18.48
C THR A 331 -17.47 9.36 19.78
N ALA A 332 -16.99 9.86 20.93
CA ALA A 332 -17.45 9.39 22.24
C ALA A 332 -18.95 9.71 22.51
N ASP A 333 -19.54 10.69 21.81
CA ASP A 333 -20.92 11.13 22.05
C ASP A 333 -21.86 10.83 20.86
N GLU A 334 -21.29 10.48 19.70
CA GLU A 334 -22.01 10.23 18.44
C GLU A 334 -21.55 8.86 17.89
N HIS A 335 -22.44 7.87 17.83
CA HIS A 335 -22.07 6.47 17.51
C HIS A 335 -20.89 5.93 18.36
N PRO A 336 -20.96 5.98 19.71
CA PRO A 336 -19.85 5.63 20.60
C PRO A 336 -19.40 4.17 20.50
N ASP A 337 -20.33 3.29 20.15
CA ASP A 337 -20.07 1.88 19.91
C ASP A 337 -19.25 1.64 18.63
N LEU A 338 -19.56 2.35 17.55
CA LEU A 338 -18.76 2.37 16.34
C LEU A 338 -17.40 3.03 16.57
N PHE A 339 -17.35 4.13 17.31
CA PHE A 339 -16.08 4.80 17.67
C PHE A 339 -15.17 3.90 18.52
N TRP A 340 -15.74 3.10 19.41
CA TRP A 340 -15.02 2.04 20.12
C TRP A 340 -14.47 0.98 19.16
N ALA A 341 -15.28 0.52 18.21
CA ALA A 341 -14.92 -0.57 17.29
C ALA A 341 -13.79 -0.19 16.31
N VAL A 342 -13.87 1.00 15.70
CA VAL A 342 -12.86 1.46 14.73
C VAL A 342 -11.48 1.71 15.37
N ARG A 343 -11.42 1.85 16.70
CA ARG A 343 -10.17 1.94 17.47
C ARG A 343 -9.60 0.55 17.77
N GLY A 344 -9.28 -0.24 16.74
CA GLY A 344 -8.59 -1.52 16.88
C GLY A 344 -9.05 -2.62 15.93
N ALA A 345 -10.25 -2.55 15.37
CA ALA A 345 -10.79 -3.59 14.50
C ALA A 345 -10.47 -3.42 13.01
N GLY A 346 -9.57 -2.50 12.64
CA GLY A 346 -9.20 -2.21 11.26
C GLY A 346 -10.40 -1.76 10.40
N ALA A 347 -10.41 -2.18 9.14
CA ALA A 347 -11.42 -1.75 8.15
C ALA A 347 -12.75 -2.57 8.21
N ASN A 348 -13.07 -3.18 9.36
CA ASN A 348 -14.24 -4.06 9.47
C ASN A 348 -15.60 -3.34 9.42
N PHE A 349 -15.66 -2.02 9.63
CA PHE A 349 -16.94 -1.31 9.81
C PHE A 349 -17.22 -0.24 8.76
N GLY A 350 -16.31 -0.02 7.82
CA GLY A 350 -16.44 1.05 6.83
C GLY A 350 -15.11 1.48 6.26
N VAL A 351 -15.18 2.39 5.29
CA VAL A 351 -14.02 3.07 4.74
C VAL A 351 -13.91 4.43 5.44
N ALA A 352 -12.86 4.61 6.25
CA ALA A 352 -12.58 5.90 6.87
C ALA A 352 -12.28 6.95 5.80
N THR A 353 -12.79 8.17 6.00
CA THR A 353 -12.63 9.32 5.10
C THR A 353 -11.91 10.49 5.76
N ALA A 354 -11.91 10.56 7.10
CA ALA A 354 -11.07 11.46 7.88
C ALA A 354 -10.93 11.00 9.35
N PHE A 355 -9.86 11.44 9.99
CA PHE A 355 -9.61 11.29 11.42
C PHE A 355 -9.43 12.66 12.06
N GLU A 356 -10.08 12.90 13.20
CA GLU A 356 -9.73 14.03 14.07
C GLU A 356 -8.89 13.49 15.23
N VAL A 357 -7.66 14.00 15.35
CA VAL A 357 -6.66 13.51 16.30
C VAL A 357 -6.12 14.67 17.12
N GLU A 358 -5.96 14.47 18.42
CA GLU A 358 -5.25 15.41 19.29
C GLU A 358 -3.75 15.16 19.26
N ALA A 359 -2.97 16.14 18.78
CA ALA A 359 -1.52 16.06 18.69
C ALA A 359 -0.83 16.33 20.03
N TYR A 360 0.40 15.84 20.14
CA TYR A 360 1.31 16.08 21.26
C TYR A 360 2.13 17.33 21.03
N ASP A 361 2.53 17.98 22.10
CA ASP A 361 3.66 18.91 22.07
C ASP A 361 4.92 18.09 22.34
N VAL A 362 5.72 17.88 21.30
CA VAL A 362 6.93 17.05 21.33
C VAL A 362 8.01 17.89 20.69
N GLY A 363 8.84 18.49 21.54
CA GLY A 363 9.99 19.31 21.14
C GLY A 363 11.09 18.47 20.49
N GLU A 364 12.35 18.82 20.77
CA GLU A 364 13.47 17.97 20.38
C GLU A 364 13.52 16.70 21.24
N VAL A 365 13.81 15.58 20.58
CA VAL A 365 13.91 14.25 21.19
C VAL A 365 15.26 13.65 20.84
N GLY A 366 15.76 12.74 21.68
CA GLY A 366 16.90 11.91 21.34
C GLY A 366 16.49 10.77 20.41
N TRP A 367 17.07 10.69 19.22
CA TRP A 367 16.96 9.54 18.33
C TRP A 367 18.26 8.76 18.31
N ALA A 368 18.19 7.42 18.33
CA ALA A 368 19.36 6.58 18.15
C ALA A 368 19.10 5.29 17.37
N LYS A 369 20.09 4.90 16.58
CA LYS A 369 20.22 3.60 15.92
C LYS A 369 21.54 2.96 16.34
N LEU A 370 21.46 1.87 17.09
CA LEU A 370 22.64 1.20 17.68
C LEU A 370 22.73 -0.25 17.18
N GLY A 371 23.85 -0.60 16.55
CA GLY A 371 24.15 -1.96 16.10
C GLY A 371 25.10 -2.64 17.06
N LEU A 372 24.69 -3.79 17.61
CA LEU A 372 25.46 -4.60 18.54
C LEU A 372 25.68 -6.00 17.99
N VAL A 373 26.86 -6.56 18.23
CA VAL A 373 27.15 -7.98 17.97
C VAL A 373 27.09 -8.74 19.29
N SER A 374 26.26 -9.77 19.33
CA SER A 374 26.14 -10.67 20.47
C SER A 374 26.58 -12.10 20.12
N THR A 375 27.35 -12.72 21.01
CA THR A 375 27.71 -14.14 20.96
C THR A 375 26.77 -15.03 21.78
N ASP A 376 25.88 -14.42 22.57
CA ASP A 376 24.91 -15.09 23.42
C ASP A 376 23.54 -14.40 23.28
N LEU A 377 22.83 -14.76 22.21
CA LEU A 377 21.56 -14.14 21.84
C LEU A 377 20.50 -14.32 22.93
N GLU A 378 20.47 -15.48 23.58
CA GLU A 378 19.50 -15.79 24.63
C GLU A 378 19.67 -14.85 25.82
N LYS A 379 20.90 -14.71 26.34
CA LYS A 379 21.21 -13.75 27.39
C LYS A 379 20.89 -12.31 26.98
N SER A 380 21.13 -11.98 25.71
CA SER A 380 20.85 -10.64 25.18
C SER A 380 19.35 -10.34 25.11
N LEU A 381 18.54 -11.30 24.68
CA LEU A 381 17.07 -11.17 24.66
C LEU A 381 16.52 -11.00 26.08
N LEU A 382 16.97 -11.81 27.03
CA LEU A 382 16.59 -11.68 28.44
C LEU A 382 16.96 -10.30 29.00
N ARG A 383 18.21 -9.87 28.78
CA ARG A 383 18.69 -8.56 29.23
C ARG A 383 17.93 -7.41 28.57
N PHE A 384 17.57 -7.52 27.30
CA PHE A 384 16.72 -6.53 26.62
C PHE A 384 15.36 -6.44 27.29
N GLY A 385 14.75 -7.59 27.63
CA GLY A 385 13.49 -7.65 28.36
C GLY A 385 13.52 -6.89 29.68
N GLU A 386 14.54 -7.14 30.50
CA GLU A 386 14.77 -6.47 31.78
C GLU A 386 14.92 -4.96 31.62
N VAL A 387 15.85 -4.54 30.75
CA VAL A 387 16.21 -3.13 30.58
C VAL A 387 15.07 -2.34 29.96
N ALA A 388 14.42 -2.86 28.92
CA ALA A 388 13.33 -2.18 28.24
C ALA A 388 12.09 -2.02 29.13
N THR A 389 11.79 -3.02 29.97
CA THR A 389 10.67 -2.94 30.91
C THR A 389 10.95 -1.97 32.06
N ALA A 390 12.19 -1.94 32.55
CA ALA A 390 12.62 -1.02 33.61
C ALA A 390 12.89 0.42 33.11
N ALA A 391 12.99 0.63 31.80
CA ALA A 391 13.24 1.94 31.21
C ALA A 391 12.14 2.94 31.62
N PRO A 392 12.49 4.21 31.85
CA PRO A 392 11.49 5.24 32.10
C PRO A 392 10.50 5.41 30.94
N ARG A 393 9.36 6.02 31.23
CA ARG A 393 8.23 6.18 30.29
C ARG A 393 8.59 6.98 29.03
N ASP A 394 9.53 7.92 29.17
CA ASP A 394 10.07 8.76 28.09
C ASP A 394 10.94 7.97 27.09
N THR A 395 11.28 6.72 27.39
CA THR A 395 12.25 5.94 26.61
C THR A 395 11.57 4.74 25.97
N THR A 396 11.67 4.65 24.65
CA THR A 396 11.21 3.49 23.86
C THR A 396 12.37 2.98 23.02
N VAL A 397 12.64 1.67 23.09
CA VAL A 397 13.69 1.03 22.29
C VAL A 397 13.11 -0.21 21.61
N PHE A 398 13.14 -0.26 20.29
CA PHE A 398 12.78 -1.45 19.54
C PHE A 398 14.03 -2.25 19.20
N LEU A 399 13.95 -3.57 19.31
CA LEU A 399 15.02 -4.49 18.95
C LEU A 399 14.66 -5.19 17.65
N VAL A 400 15.59 -5.22 16.70
CA VAL A 400 15.53 -6.02 15.47
C VAL A 400 16.74 -6.94 15.41
N THR A 401 16.52 -8.20 15.10
CA THR A 401 17.57 -9.20 14.89
C THR A 401 17.13 -10.20 13.83
N GLY A 402 17.92 -11.23 13.57
CA GLY A 402 17.56 -12.32 12.68
C GLY A 402 18.38 -13.57 13.02
N ARG A 403 18.47 -14.48 12.05
CA ARG A 403 19.30 -15.68 12.21
C ARG A 403 20.77 -15.33 12.55
N PRO A 404 21.37 -16.01 13.54
CA PRO A 404 22.80 -15.88 13.81
C PRO A 404 23.65 -16.29 12.59
N GLN A 405 24.75 -15.59 12.36
CA GLN A 405 25.75 -15.91 11.34
C GLN A 405 27.09 -16.23 12.02
N ARG A 406 27.66 -17.41 11.73
CA ARG A 406 28.93 -17.86 12.33
C ARG A 406 28.94 -17.79 13.88
N GLY A 407 27.80 -18.09 14.50
CA GLY A 407 27.62 -18.07 15.96
C GLY A 407 27.42 -16.67 16.56
N GLN A 408 27.30 -15.62 15.74
CA GLN A 408 27.08 -14.25 16.18
C GLN A 408 25.73 -13.71 15.68
N SER A 409 25.06 -12.92 16.50
CA SER A 409 23.81 -12.25 16.14
C SER A 409 24.03 -10.75 16.04
N MET A 410 23.57 -10.14 14.96
CA MET A 410 23.49 -8.68 14.84
C MET A 410 22.17 -8.21 15.45
N ILE A 411 22.25 -7.39 16.48
CA ILE A 411 21.13 -6.75 17.15
C ILE A 411 21.13 -5.28 16.72
N GLN A 412 20.04 -4.84 16.11
CA GLN A 412 19.81 -3.45 15.75
C GLN A 412 18.76 -2.86 16.69
N LEU A 413 19.13 -1.83 17.43
CA LEU A 413 18.22 -1.05 18.26
C LEU A 413 17.80 0.21 17.52
N TYR A 414 16.52 0.57 17.64
CA TYR A 414 15.94 1.85 17.23
C TYR A 414 15.29 2.48 18.44
N ALA A 415 15.79 3.64 18.87
CA ALA A 415 15.43 4.23 20.14
C ALA A 415 14.99 5.68 20.00
N ILE A 416 13.95 6.04 20.75
CA ILE A 416 13.58 7.43 21.02
C ILE A 416 13.61 7.66 22.53
N VAL A 417 14.13 8.82 22.92
CA VAL A 417 14.03 9.35 24.28
C VAL A 417 13.34 10.70 24.17
N ASP A 418 12.12 10.82 24.69
CA ASP A 418 11.31 12.03 24.70
C ASP A 418 11.84 13.03 25.75
N SER A 419 13.03 13.54 25.48
CA SER A 419 13.74 14.52 26.28
C SER A 419 14.59 15.38 25.36
N PRO A 420 14.61 16.72 25.55
CA PRO A 420 15.49 17.61 24.82
C PRO A 420 16.91 17.66 25.40
N ASP A 421 17.18 16.98 26.53
CA ASP A 421 18.49 16.97 27.19
C ASP A 421 19.36 15.79 26.70
N PRO A 422 20.46 16.04 25.97
CA PRO A 422 21.34 14.99 25.46
C PRO A 422 21.97 14.13 26.57
N GLN A 423 22.18 14.66 27.78
CA GLN A 423 22.72 13.87 28.89
C GLN A 423 21.72 12.82 29.34
N VAL A 424 20.44 13.22 29.47
CA VAL A 424 19.35 12.29 29.75
C VAL A 424 19.26 11.23 28.65
N VAL A 425 19.35 11.63 27.37
CA VAL A 425 19.33 10.67 26.25
C VAL A 425 20.43 9.61 26.41
N VAL A 426 21.67 10.02 26.67
CA VAL A 426 22.79 9.09 26.87
C VAL A 426 22.55 8.18 28.07
N GLU A 427 22.13 8.73 29.21
CA GLU A 427 21.84 7.97 30.42
C GLU A 427 20.75 6.91 30.21
N ARG A 428 19.71 7.23 29.45
CA ARG A 428 18.60 6.32 29.14
C ARG A 428 19.00 5.17 28.21
N LEU A 429 19.92 5.43 27.27
CA LEU A 429 20.36 4.44 26.28
C LEU A 429 21.53 3.58 26.78
N GLN A 430 22.32 4.07 27.73
CA GLN A 430 23.50 3.37 28.25
C GLN A 430 23.24 1.91 28.68
N PRO A 431 22.14 1.57 29.40
CA PRO A 431 21.90 0.19 29.83
C PRO A 431 21.69 -0.80 28.67
N PHE A 432 21.28 -0.34 27.49
CA PHE A 432 21.10 -1.19 26.32
C PHE A 432 22.42 -1.58 25.64
N LEU A 433 23.53 -0.95 26.02
CA LEU A 433 24.85 -1.33 25.54
C LEU A 433 25.35 -2.65 26.18
N ASP A 434 24.71 -3.11 27.27
CA ASP A 434 25.02 -4.40 27.91
C ASP A 434 24.57 -5.62 27.07
N LEU A 435 23.82 -5.40 25.98
CA LEU A 435 23.31 -6.48 25.14
C LEU A 435 24.37 -7.12 24.25
N GLY A 436 25.50 -6.44 24.01
CA GLY A 436 26.54 -6.95 23.13
C GLY A 436 27.64 -5.92 22.87
N VAL A 437 28.55 -6.24 21.96
CA VAL A 437 29.61 -5.32 21.55
C VAL A 437 29.04 -4.31 20.56
N LEU A 438 29.07 -3.02 20.90
CA LEU A 438 28.66 -1.94 20.00
C LEU A 438 29.59 -1.87 18.78
N VAL A 439 29.03 -2.01 17.58
CA VAL A 439 29.75 -1.96 16.30
C VAL A 439 29.28 -0.84 15.38
N GLN A 440 28.08 -0.30 15.62
CA GLN A 440 27.53 0.83 14.89
C GLN A 440 26.77 1.74 15.85
N GLN A 441 26.97 3.06 15.73
CA GLN A 441 26.25 4.05 16.52
C GLN A 441 25.89 5.25 15.65
N GLU A 442 24.62 5.60 15.68
CA GLU A 442 24.08 6.86 15.18
C GLU A 442 23.13 7.38 16.26
N ALA A 443 23.40 8.57 16.80
CA ALA A 443 22.56 9.18 17.83
C ALA A 443 22.63 10.71 17.71
N PHE A 444 21.49 11.36 17.72
CA PHE A 444 21.38 12.82 17.59
C PHE A 444 20.06 13.34 18.16
N MET A 445 20.05 14.62 18.51
CA MET A 445 18.82 15.34 18.81
C MET A 445 18.08 15.62 17.50
N ALA A 446 16.78 15.35 17.47
CA ALA A 446 15.97 15.43 16.28
C ALA A 446 14.58 15.99 16.61
N ARG A 447 13.89 16.54 15.62
CA ARG A 447 12.43 16.67 15.68
C ARG A 447 11.78 15.42 15.14
N TYR A 448 10.54 15.15 15.54
CA TYR A 448 9.86 13.91 15.13
C TYR A 448 9.75 13.74 13.61
N LYS A 449 9.62 14.83 12.86
CA LYS A 449 9.62 14.79 11.38
C LYS A 449 10.93 14.31 10.77
N ASP A 450 12.07 14.51 11.44
CA ASP A 450 13.39 14.11 10.93
C ASP A 450 13.55 12.60 11.08
N ILE A 451 12.91 12.01 12.11
CA ILE A 451 12.83 10.56 12.32
C ILE A 451 11.91 9.93 11.27
N MET A 452 10.67 10.41 11.15
CA MET A 452 9.71 9.89 10.16
C MET A 452 10.16 10.14 8.71
N GLY A 453 10.92 11.21 8.48
CA GLY A 453 11.46 11.62 7.19
C GLY A 453 12.52 10.69 6.61
N GLN A 454 13.11 9.79 7.42
CA GLN A 454 14.07 8.78 6.95
C GLN A 454 13.45 7.73 6.04
N ALA A 455 12.12 7.60 6.02
CA ALA A 455 11.45 6.72 5.08
C ALA A 455 11.63 7.24 3.63
N PRO A 456 12.11 6.40 2.69
CA PRO A 456 12.15 6.75 1.28
C PRO A 456 10.75 7.09 0.75
N ASP A 457 10.69 8.03 -0.18
CA ASP A 457 9.44 8.33 -0.86
C ASP A 457 9.04 7.18 -1.77
N VAL A 458 7.76 6.84 -1.75
CA VAL A 458 7.18 5.93 -2.73
C VAL A 458 7.14 6.70 -4.05
N GLY A 459 7.93 6.24 -5.03
CA GLY A 459 8.03 6.88 -6.34
C GLY A 459 6.69 6.88 -7.09
N PRO A 460 6.65 7.50 -8.29
CA PRO A 460 5.42 7.55 -9.11
C PRO A 460 4.92 6.15 -9.51
N GLU A 461 5.81 5.16 -9.53
CA GLU A 461 5.48 3.77 -9.82
C GLU A 461 4.89 3.01 -8.63
N GLY A 462 4.68 3.67 -7.48
CA GLY A 462 4.08 3.07 -6.30
C GLY A 462 4.98 2.06 -5.60
N HIS A 463 4.36 1.09 -4.94
CA HIS A 463 5.08 -0.03 -4.32
C HIS A 463 5.34 -1.12 -5.36
N HIS A 464 6.40 -1.91 -5.15
CA HIS A 464 6.77 -2.99 -6.08
C HIS A 464 6.64 -4.40 -5.48
N GLY A 465 6.18 -4.51 -4.23
CA GLY A 465 6.35 -5.73 -3.44
C GLY A 465 7.82 -5.98 -3.10
N GLN A 466 8.08 -6.54 -1.93
CA GLN A 466 9.43 -6.78 -1.41
C GLN A 466 9.46 -8.17 -0.76
N GLY A 467 9.47 -9.20 -1.61
CA GLY A 467 9.77 -10.58 -1.22
C GLY A 467 8.64 -11.40 -0.59
N GLU A 468 7.46 -10.82 -0.37
CA GLU A 468 6.25 -11.50 0.15
C GLU A 468 6.46 -12.38 1.39
N PRO A 469 7.09 -11.87 2.46
CA PRO A 469 7.41 -12.70 3.60
C PRO A 469 6.18 -13.23 4.32
N VAL A 470 6.31 -14.43 4.87
CA VAL A 470 5.38 -14.95 5.87
C VAL A 470 5.70 -14.28 7.19
N SER A 471 4.73 -13.61 7.80
CA SER A 471 4.91 -12.85 9.03
C SER A 471 4.00 -13.38 10.12
N ARG A 472 4.55 -13.61 11.31
CA ARG A 472 3.80 -13.96 12.52
C ARG A 472 3.98 -12.89 13.58
N SER A 473 2.90 -12.57 14.25
CA SER A 473 2.87 -11.55 15.30
C SER A 473 2.22 -12.07 16.57
N ALA A 474 2.75 -11.66 17.71
CA ALA A 474 2.17 -11.93 19.01
C ALA A 474 2.50 -10.80 20.00
N PHE A 475 1.73 -10.71 21.07
CA PHE A 475 2.11 -9.91 22.24
C PHE A 475 2.80 -10.80 23.27
N LEU A 476 3.84 -10.28 23.93
CA LEU A 476 4.56 -10.97 25.00
C LEU A 476 4.41 -10.18 26.30
N PRO A 477 3.85 -10.77 27.37
CA PRO A 477 3.79 -10.14 28.69
C PRO A 477 5.15 -9.71 29.24
N GLY A 478 6.20 -10.43 28.89
CA GLY A 478 7.59 -10.14 29.24
C GLY A 478 8.53 -11.19 28.63
N ILE A 479 9.84 -10.98 28.76
CA ILE A 479 10.83 -11.94 28.29
C ILE A 479 11.37 -12.70 29.50
N THR A 480 10.78 -13.87 29.78
CA THR A 480 11.28 -14.80 30.80
C THR A 480 12.53 -15.53 30.30
N PRO A 481 13.30 -16.21 31.16
CA PRO A 481 14.40 -17.07 30.71
C PRO A 481 13.96 -18.12 29.68
N GLN A 482 12.78 -18.72 29.87
CA GLN A 482 12.23 -19.71 28.93
C GLN A 482 11.85 -19.06 27.59
N ALA A 483 11.16 -17.91 27.62
CA ALA A 483 10.81 -17.19 26.39
C ALA A 483 12.05 -16.74 25.61
N ALA A 484 13.10 -16.30 26.30
CA ALA A 484 14.39 -15.93 25.69
C ALA A 484 15.06 -17.16 25.05
N HIS A 485 15.06 -18.31 25.74
CA HIS A 485 15.60 -19.56 25.24
C HIS A 485 14.89 -20.02 23.96
N ASP A 486 13.55 -20.11 24.00
CA ASP A 486 12.73 -20.60 22.89
C ASP A 486 12.79 -19.66 21.68
N THR A 487 12.83 -18.35 21.93
CA THR A 487 13.04 -17.35 20.87
C THR A 487 14.43 -17.47 20.25
N ALA A 488 15.47 -17.69 21.05
CA ALA A 488 16.81 -17.89 20.54
C ALA A 488 16.91 -19.19 19.71
N GLU A 489 16.25 -20.27 20.13
CA GLU A 489 16.14 -21.51 19.35
C GLU A 489 15.41 -21.30 18.01
N LEU A 490 14.31 -20.53 18.01
CA LEU A 490 13.63 -20.13 16.78
C LEU A 490 14.59 -19.42 15.81
N LEU A 491 15.41 -18.48 16.31
CA LEU A 491 16.35 -17.73 15.47
C LEU A 491 17.55 -18.57 14.99
N ARG A 492 18.09 -19.45 15.85
CA ARG A 492 19.17 -20.39 15.52
C ARG A 492 18.76 -21.40 14.44
N SER A 493 17.47 -21.67 14.28
CA SER A 493 16.97 -22.52 13.19
C SER A 493 17.33 -22.03 11.79
N GLY A 494 17.65 -20.73 11.63
CA GLY A 494 18.00 -20.12 10.35
C GLY A 494 16.81 -19.76 9.45
N ARG A 495 15.59 -19.99 9.92
CA ARG A 495 14.33 -19.87 9.17
C ARG A 495 13.69 -18.49 9.25
N VAL A 496 13.95 -17.80 10.36
CA VAL A 496 13.54 -16.41 10.58
C VAL A 496 14.70 -15.49 10.18
N PHE A 497 14.48 -14.67 9.15
CA PHE A 497 15.49 -13.71 8.70
C PHE A 497 15.30 -12.32 9.33
N PHE A 498 14.11 -12.05 9.87
CA PHE A 498 13.78 -10.81 10.57
C PHE A 498 12.94 -11.13 11.80
N PHE A 499 13.35 -10.62 12.95
CA PHE A 499 12.63 -10.69 14.21
C PHE A 499 12.66 -9.33 14.87
N GLN A 500 11.51 -8.83 15.32
CA GLN A 500 11.39 -7.54 15.97
C GLN A 500 10.68 -7.69 17.31
N LEU A 501 11.18 -6.97 18.32
CA LEU A 501 10.48 -6.69 19.57
C LEU A 501 10.23 -5.18 19.65
N ARG A 502 8.95 -4.80 19.69
CA ARG A 502 8.53 -3.43 19.98
C ARG A 502 8.17 -3.32 21.46
N THR A 503 8.85 -2.46 22.21
CA THR A 503 8.51 -2.21 23.61
C THR A 503 7.19 -1.46 23.73
N MET A 504 6.33 -1.98 24.58
CA MET A 504 5.00 -1.47 24.91
C MET A 504 5.01 -0.90 26.34
N GLY A 505 3.85 -0.87 27.02
CA GLY A 505 3.71 -0.33 28.37
C GLY A 505 3.64 1.19 28.43
N GLY A 506 3.92 1.76 29.60
CA GLY A 506 3.76 3.20 29.84
C GLY A 506 2.32 3.64 29.59
N ALA A 507 2.15 4.73 28.85
CA ALA A 507 0.85 5.28 28.48
C ALA A 507 -0.09 4.29 27.80
N ILE A 508 0.44 3.31 27.07
CA ILE A 508 -0.38 2.29 26.41
C ILE A 508 -1.12 1.45 27.44
N ALA A 509 -0.47 1.13 28.56
CA ALA A 509 -1.02 0.30 29.64
C ALA A 509 -1.91 1.09 30.62
N ASP A 510 -1.86 2.43 30.60
CA ASP A 510 -2.75 3.27 31.41
C ASP A 510 -4.21 3.24 30.91
N VAL A 511 -4.39 2.93 29.62
CA VAL A 511 -5.72 2.86 28.99
C VAL A 511 -6.35 1.51 29.32
N PRO A 512 -7.60 1.48 29.87
CA PRO A 512 -8.31 0.22 30.13
C PRO A 512 -8.44 -0.65 28.87
N ALA A 513 -8.33 -1.97 29.04
CA ALA A 513 -8.39 -2.93 27.93
C ALA A 513 -9.72 -2.90 27.16
N ASP A 514 -10.81 -2.48 27.80
CA ASP A 514 -12.15 -2.40 27.24
C ASP A 514 -12.51 -1.00 26.69
N GLU A 515 -11.64 0.00 26.82
CA GLU A 515 -11.83 1.37 26.32
C GLU A 515 -11.91 1.43 24.78
N THR A 516 -11.29 0.46 24.10
CA THR A 516 -11.23 0.36 22.64
C THR A 516 -11.32 -1.10 22.19
N ALA A 517 -11.51 -1.36 20.90
CA ALA A 517 -11.41 -2.73 20.37
C ALA A 517 -9.99 -3.33 20.45
N PHE A 518 -8.95 -2.51 20.60
CA PHE A 518 -7.60 -2.98 20.91
C PHE A 518 -7.48 -3.32 22.41
N ALA A 519 -7.47 -4.61 22.73
CA ALA A 519 -7.53 -5.10 24.11
C ALA A 519 -6.16 -5.34 24.77
N HIS A 520 -5.13 -5.64 23.98
CA HIS A 520 -3.82 -6.10 24.48
C HIS A 520 -2.95 -4.92 24.96
N ARG A 521 -3.36 -4.25 26.04
CA ARG A 521 -2.76 -3.01 26.55
C ARG A 521 -1.55 -3.22 27.47
N THR A 522 -1.54 -4.32 28.22
CA THR A 522 -0.56 -4.61 29.29
C THR A 522 0.67 -5.42 28.90
N PRO A 523 0.72 -6.18 27.78
CA PRO A 523 1.95 -6.87 27.40
C PRO A 523 3.15 -5.93 27.26
N ALA A 524 4.33 -6.37 27.69
CA ALA A 524 5.54 -5.54 27.64
C ALA A 524 6.11 -5.39 26.22
N PHE A 525 5.81 -6.35 25.33
CA PHE A 525 6.31 -6.32 23.96
C PHE A 525 5.27 -6.78 22.93
N GLN A 526 5.39 -6.26 21.71
CA GLN A 526 4.88 -6.91 20.52
C GLN A 526 6.05 -7.56 19.78
N ALA A 527 5.95 -8.85 19.47
CA ALA A 527 6.94 -9.58 18.70
C ALA A 527 6.45 -9.84 17.28
N THR A 528 7.37 -9.75 16.32
CA THR A 528 7.16 -10.14 14.93
C THR A 528 8.28 -11.06 14.47
N ALA A 529 7.96 -12.15 13.78
CA ALA A 529 8.93 -12.97 13.07
C ALA A 529 8.56 -13.08 11.58
N MET A 530 9.53 -12.89 10.70
CA MET A 530 9.37 -13.10 9.26
C MET A 530 10.29 -14.20 8.73
N GLY A 531 9.69 -15.07 7.94
CA GLY A 531 10.34 -16.17 7.23
C GLY A 531 9.80 -16.30 5.81
N VAL A 532 10.25 -17.33 5.09
CA VAL A 532 9.84 -17.60 3.70
C VAL A 532 8.95 -18.84 3.57
N ASP A 533 9.05 -19.78 4.50
CA ASP A 533 8.27 -21.03 4.48
C ASP A 533 7.16 -20.93 5.52
N GLN A 534 5.90 -21.00 5.06
CA GLN A 534 4.75 -20.85 5.93
C GLN A 534 4.62 -22.00 6.93
N ALA A 535 4.70 -23.24 6.47
CA ALA A 535 4.46 -24.41 7.30
C ALA A 535 5.53 -24.57 8.39
N ASP A 536 6.80 -24.32 8.06
CA ASP A 536 7.89 -24.37 9.03
C ASP A 536 7.84 -23.19 10.01
N LEU A 537 7.49 -21.98 9.56
CA LEU A 537 7.32 -20.85 10.48
C LEU A 537 6.13 -21.08 11.42
N ASP A 538 4.99 -21.57 10.92
CA ASP A 538 3.81 -21.93 11.72
C ASP A 538 4.16 -22.94 12.81
N ALA A 539 4.75 -24.07 12.41
CA ALA A 539 5.08 -25.15 13.33
C ALA A 539 6.06 -24.74 14.45
N ARG A 540 6.91 -23.73 14.20
CA ARG A 540 7.86 -23.21 15.18
C ARG A 540 7.23 -22.11 16.02
N TRP A 541 6.52 -21.17 15.39
CA TRP A 541 5.87 -20.05 16.07
C TRP A 541 4.80 -20.53 17.05
N ASP A 542 3.98 -21.51 16.65
CA ASP A 542 2.93 -22.09 17.49
C ASP A 542 3.49 -22.76 18.76
N ARG A 543 4.76 -23.18 18.77
CA ARG A 543 5.41 -23.72 19.98
C ARG A 543 5.73 -22.64 21.02
N LEU A 544 5.80 -21.38 20.60
CA LEU A 544 6.02 -20.26 21.52
C LEU A 544 4.70 -19.72 22.07
N ALA A 545 3.54 -20.31 21.72
CA ALA A 545 2.22 -19.81 22.09
C ALA A 545 2.01 -19.66 23.61
N GLU A 546 2.68 -20.47 24.44
CA GLU A 546 2.59 -20.35 25.90
C GLU A 546 3.21 -19.05 26.45
N HIS A 547 4.06 -18.39 25.68
CA HIS A 547 4.68 -17.11 26.02
C HIS A 547 3.85 -15.90 25.57
N PHE A 548 2.78 -16.14 24.82
CA PHE A 548 2.02 -15.09 24.13
C PHE A 548 0.72 -14.74 24.85
N ASP A 549 0.32 -13.48 24.73
CA ASP A 549 -0.95 -12.94 25.22
C ASP A 549 -1.66 -12.15 24.10
N GLY A 550 -2.04 -12.90 23.06
CA GLY A 550 -2.76 -12.40 21.90
C GLY A 550 -1.89 -12.00 20.72
N LEU A 551 -2.52 -11.30 19.76
CA LEU A 551 -1.98 -11.06 18.43
C LEU A 551 -2.20 -9.62 17.97
N TYR A 552 -1.18 -9.03 17.35
CA TYR A 552 -1.31 -7.75 16.66
C TYR A 552 -1.54 -7.94 15.16
N LEU A 553 -2.75 -7.61 14.69
CA LEU A 553 -3.20 -7.90 13.33
C LEU A 553 -2.38 -7.22 12.22
N SER A 554 -1.73 -6.08 12.50
CA SER A 554 -1.02 -5.31 11.46
C SER A 554 0.28 -5.95 11.00
N PHE A 555 0.83 -6.90 11.76
CA PHE A 555 2.09 -7.59 11.45
C PHE A 555 1.91 -9.09 11.15
N ASP A 556 0.67 -9.54 10.93
CA ASP A 556 0.37 -10.96 10.77
C ASP A 556 -0.18 -11.29 9.37
N THR A 557 0.40 -12.31 8.73
CA THR A 557 -0.06 -12.83 7.43
C THR A 557 -0.80 -14.16 7.54
N ASP A 558 -1.03 -14.66 8.74
CA ASP A 558 -1.79 -15.87 8.98
C ASP A 558 -3.27 -15.63 8.66
N LEU A 559 -3.86 -16.59 7.95
CA LEU A 559 -5.26 -16.59 7.50
C LEU A 559 -6.09 -17.64 8.23
N ARG A 560 -5.48 -18.41 9.14
CA ARG A 560 -6.17 -19.42 9.94
C ARG A 560 -7.26 -18.77 10.80
N PRO A 561 -8.53 -19.24 10.74
CA PRO A 561 -9.64 -18.60 11.44
C PRO A 561 -9.46 -18.47 12.96
N GLU A 562 -8.75 -19.40 13.59
CA GLU A 562 -8.49 -19.38 15.03
C GLU A 562 -7.71 -18.15 15.49
N ARG A 563 -6.92 -17.51 14.62
CA ARG A 563 -6.16 -16.29 14.94
C ARG A 563 -7.05 -15.11 15.29
N LEU A 564 -8.33 -15.17 14.91
CA LEU A 564 -9.32 -14.16 15.28
C LEU A 564 -9.48 -14.04 16.80
N HIS A 565 -9.39 -15.17 17.51
CA HIS A 565 -9.51 -15.23 18.96
C HIS A 565 -8.25 -14.72 19.68
N ASP A 566 -7.09 -14.77 19.02
CA ASP A 566 -5.86 -14.20 19.56
C ASP A 566 -5.84 -12.66 19.42
N ALA A 567 -6.44 -12.12 18.37
CA ALA A 567 -6.50 -10.68 18.14
C ALA A 567 -7.60 -9.99 18.96
N PHE A 568 -8.71 -10.70 19.22
CA PHE A 568 -9.86 -10.18 19.94
C PHE A 568 -10.28 -11.16 21.04
N PRO A 569 -10.05 -10.82 22.33
CA PRO A 569 -10.54 -11.61 23.45
C PRO A 569 -12.06 -11.85 23.38
N PRO A 570 -12.59 -12.91 24.02
CA PRO A 570 -13.97 -13.36 23.81
C PRO A 570 -15.05 -12.27 23.93
N GLU A 571 -14.99 -11.43 24.96
CA GLU A 571 -15.96 -10.34 25.16
C GLU A 571 -15.87 -9.25 24.08
N VAL A 572 -14.64 -8.91 23.69
CA VAL A 572 -14.35 -7.94 22.62
C VAL A 572 -14.87 -8.46 21.29
N LEU A 573 -14.58 -9.73 20.96
CA LEU A 573 -15.05 -10.37 19.74
C LEU A 573 -16.57 -10.48 19.69
N ALA A 574 -17.22 -10.84 20.81
CA ALA A 574 -18.68 -10.89 20.90
C ALA A 574 -19.31 -9.51 20.63
N ARG A 575 -18.76 -8.45 21.23
CA ARG A 575 -19.20 -7.08 20.99
C ARG A 575 -18.98 -6.65 19.53
N LEU A 576 -17.82 -6.95 18.96
CA LEU A 576 -17.52 -6.63 17.56
C LEU A 576 -18.47 -7.34 16.59
N ARG A 577 -18.80 -8.62 16.82
CA ARG A 577 -19.77 -9.37 16.02
C ARG A 577 -21.17 -8.79 16.09
N GLU A 578 -21.60 -8.35 17.27
CA GLU A 578 -22.89 -7.66 17.43
C GLU A 578 -22.93 -6.34 16.65
N LEU A 579 -21.86 -5.55 16.71
CA LEU A 579 -21.75 -4.33 15.92
C LEU A 579 -21.69 -4.63 14.42
N LYS A 580 -21.01 -5.71 14.01
CA LYS A 580 -20.93 -6.14 12.62
C LYS A 580 -22.33 -6.48 12.09
N ARG A 581 -23.18 -7.17 12.87
CA ARG A 581 -24.59 -7.41 12.51
C ARG A 581 -25.40 -6.14 12.28
N ARG A 582 -25.04 -5.04 12.96
CA ARG A 582 -25.72 -3.75 12.81
C ARG A 582 -25.21 -2.94 11.62
N TYR A 583 -23.89 -2.86 11.45
CA TYR A 583 -23.24 -1.94 10.51
C TYR A 583 -22.82 -2.57 9.18
N ASP A 584 -22.65 -3.89 9.13
CA ASP A 584 -22.29 -4.65 7.93
C ASP A 584 -22.85 -6.09 8.00
N PRO A 585 -24.19 -6.26 8.04
CA PRO A 585 -24.83 -7.57 8.20
C PRO A 585 -24.51 -8.55 7.06
N ASP A 586 -24.24 -8.04 5.86
CA ASP A 586 -23.93 -8.83 4.67
C ASP A 586 -22.44 -9.17 4.54
N ALA A 587 -21.62 -8.72 5.50
CA ALA A 587 -20.18 -8.92 5.53
C ALA A 587 -19.47 -8.46 4.24
N LEU A 588 -19.79 -7.26 3.76
CA LEU A 588 -19.10 -6.63 2.64
C LEU A 588 -17.60 -6.50 2.93
N PHE A 589 -17.24 -6.05 4.13
CA PHE A 589 -15.84 -5.94 4.56
C PHE A 589 -15.36 -7.27 5.18
N ARG A 590 -15.05 -8.24 4.31
CA ARG A 590 -14.60 -9.61 4.69
C ARG A 590 -13.19 -9.98 4.20
N ASP A 591 -12.58 -9.20 3.32
CA ASP A 591 -11.25 -9.50 2.76
C ASP A 591 -10.12 -8.78 3.52
N ASN A 592 -10.33 -8.57 4.82
CA ASN A 592 -9.38 -7.96 5.75
C ASN A 592 -8.95 -8.99 6.83
N PHE A 593 -8.92 -8.61 8.12
CA PHE A 593 -8.87 -9.54 9.24
C PHE A 593 -10.32 -9.74 9.73
N PRO A 594 -11.06 -10.69 9.13
CA PRO A 594 -12.52 -10.57 9.04
C PRO A 594 -13.23 -10.97 10.32
N ILE A 595 -14.27 -10.20 10.64
CA ILE A 595 -15.22 -10.51 11.69
C ILE A 595 -16.53 -10.91 11.03
N ASP A 596 -16.92 -12.19 11.13
CA ASP A 596 -18.18 -12.68 10.54
C ASP A 596 -19.38 -12.35 11.47
N PRO A 597 -20.38 -11.59 11.01
CA PRO A 597 -21.56 -11.24 11.80
C PRO A 597 -22.47 -12.44 12.14
N ARG A 598 -22.36 -13.55 11.37
CA ARG A 598 -23.24 -14.73 11.47
C ARG A 598 -22.76 -15.74 12.51
N THR A 599 -21.51 -15.63 12.97
CA THR A 599 -20.96 -16.54 13.98
C THR A 599 -21.44 -16.13 15.36
N THR A 600 -22.14 -17.04 16.06
CA THR A 600 -22.73 -16.80 17.39
C THR A 600 -21.86 -17.24 18.56
N THR A 601 -20.71 -17.88 18.32
CA THR A 601 -19.80 -18.41 19.35
C THR A 601 -18.37 -17.99 19.11
#